data_AF-J3HSV0-F1
#
_entry.id   AF-J3HSV0-F1
#
_cell.length_a   1.000
_cell.length_b   1.000
_cell.length_c   1.000
_cell.angle_alpha   90.00
_cell.angle_beta   90.00
_cell.angle_gamma   90.00
#
_symmetry.space_group_name_H-M   'P 1'
#
loop_
_entity.id
_entity.type
_entity.pdbx_description
1 polymer ?
#
loop_
_entity_poly.entity_id
_entity_poly.type
_entity_poly.pdbx_seq_one_letter_code
_entity_poly.pdbx_strand_id
1 'polypeptide(L)'
;MRNFLIFWGGPLVFLWGWYFLSYYDLSMGMHFFSRELHDQVFTIYGNILGIAPESIPPLVARACVFDTGLVLLLIAFRRRRKIIAWVKAWRAERAERARYSEELPTASVS
;
A
#
# COMPACT_ATOMS: atom_id res chain seq x y z
N MET A 1 -11.35 -5.20 -12.94
CA MET A 1 -10.12 -4.96 -12.15
C MET A 1 -10.39 -4.23 -10.85
N ARG A 2 -11.31 -3.24 -10.81
CA ARG A 2 -11.68 -2.56 -9.57
C ARG A 2 -12.17 -3.54 -8.48
N ASN A 3 -13.10 -4.44 -8.83
CA ASN A 3 -13.61 -5.45 -7.89
C ASN A 3 -12.50 -6.40 -7.42
N PHE A 4 -11.63 -6.85 -8.32
CA PHE A 4 -10.48 -7.69 -7.96
C PHE A 4 -9.57 -7.03 -6.91
N LEU A 5 -9.26 -5.74 -7.08
CA LEU A 5 -8.45 -4.99 -6.12
C LEU A 5 -9.18 -4.75 -4.78
N ILE A 6 -10.50 -4.56 -4.78
CA ILE A 6 -11.28 -4.39 -3.56
C ILE A 6 -11.36 -5.71 -2.78
N PHE A 7 -11.65 -6.83 -3.47
CA PHE A 7 -11.71 -8.15 -2.82
C PHE A 7 -10.34 -8.66 -2.39
N TRP A 8 -9.26 -8.25 -3.06
CA TRP A 8 -7.89 -8.57 -2.66
C TRP A 8 -7.38 -7.66 -1.54
N GLY A 9 -7.55 -6.34 -1.67
CA GLY A 9 -7.05 -5.35 -0.72
C GLY A 9 -7.90 -5.20 0.53
N GLY A 10 -9.20 -5.52 0.47
CA GLY A 10 -10.13 -5.41 1.60
C GLY A 10 -9.71 -6.25 2.82
N PRO A 11 -9.49 -7.56 2.65
CA PRO A 11 -8.99 -8.41 3.75
C PRO A 11 -7.65 -7.94 4.31
N LEU A 12 -6.74 -7.45 3.46
CA LEU A 12 -5.47 -6.87 3.84
C LEU A 12 -5.66 -5.63 4.72
N VAL A 13 -6.48 -4.67 4.26
CA VAL A 13 -6.79 -3.44 5.02
C VAL A 13 -7.47 -3.76 6.34
N PHE A 14 -8.36 -4.75 6.37
CA PHE A 14 -9.00 -5.20 7.60
C PHE A 14 -7.97 -5.78 8.59
N LEU A 15 -7.08 -6.67 8.12
CA LEU A 15 -6.03 -7.27 8.94
C LEU A 15 -5.07 -6.22 9.50
N TRP A 16 -4.58 -5.30 8.66
CA TRP A 16 -3.72 -4.20 9.09
C TRP A 16 -4.45 -3.23 10.00
N GLY A 17 -5.70 -2.90 9.69
CA GLY A 17 -6.54 -2.03 10.52
C GLY A 17 -6.68 -2.58 11.92
N TRP A 18 -7.05 -3.86 12.06
CA TRP A 18 -7.12 -4.54 13.35
C TRP A 18 -5.75 -4.60 14.05
N TYR A 19 -4.68 -4.95 13.33
CA TYR A 19 -3.33 -5.00 13.89
C TYR A 19 -2.91 -3.66 14.48
N PHE A 20 -3.09 -2.55 13.77
CA PHE A 20 -2.76 -1.22 14.27
C PHE A 20 -3.67 -0.79 15.42
N LEU A 21 -4.98 -1.02 15.32
CA LEU A 21 -5.92 -0.66 16.39
C LEU A 21 -5.56 -1.36 17.70
N SER A 22 -5.33 -2.68 17.63
CA SER A 22 -4.95 -3.48 18.78
C SER A 22 -3.55 -3.18 19.30
N TYR A 23 -2.59 -2.92 18.41
CA TYR A 23 -1.24 -2.54 18.80
C TYR A 23 -1.22 -1.21 19.56
N TYR A 24 -2.01 -0.21 19.16
CA TYR A 24 -2.12 1.07 19.86
C TYR A 24 -3.13 1.06 21.03
N ASP A 25 -3.67 -0.12 21.38
CA ASP A 25 -4.69 -0.30 22.41
C ASP A 25 -5.93 0.59 22.24
N LEU A 26 -6.29 0.82 20.98
CA LEU A 26 -7.52 1.53 20.57
C LEU A 26 -8.71 0.56 20.67
N SER A 27 -8.97 0.09 21.89
CA SER A 27 -9.98 -0.92 22.17
C SER A 27 -11.39 -0.41 21.91
N MET A 28 -11.64 0.90 22.04
CA MET A 28 -12.99 1.51 21.89
C MET A 28 -14.07 0.80 22.74
N GLY A 29 -13.67 0.15 23.86
CA GLY A 29 -14.55 -0.67 24.70
C GLY A 29 -14.80 -2.11 24.19
N MET A 30 -14.21 -2.50 23.05
CA MET A 30 -14.27 -3.85 22.50
C MET A 30 -12.98 -4.61 22.79
N HIS A 31 -13.10 -5.78 23.44
CA HIS A 31 -11.95 -6.65 23.72
C HIS A 31 -11.22 -7.11 22.45
N PHE A 32 -11.91 -7.15 21.30
CA PHE A 32 -11.30 -7.54 20.03
C PHE A 32 -10.15 -6.62 19.57
N PHE A 33 -10.21 -5.33 19.92
CA PHE A 33 -9.18 -4.36 19.57
C PHE A 33 -8.25 -4.04 20.74
N SER A 34 -8.23 -4.88 21.77
CA SER A 34 -7.30 -4.72 22.90
C SER A 34 -5.92 -5.26 22.55
N ARG A 35 -4.90 -4.74 23.24
CA ARG A 35 -3.55 -5.31 23.18
C ARG A 35 -3.48 -6.72 23.78
N GLU A 36 -4.30 -7.02 24.78
CA GLU A 36 -4.34 -8.34 25.42
C GLU A 36 -4.73 -9.45 24.43
N LEU A 37 -5.80 -9.23 23.64
CA LEU A 37 -6.21 -10.21 22.63
C LEU A 37 -5.14 -10.34 21.54
N HIS A 38 -4.54 -9.23 21.12
CA HIS A 38 -3.45 -9.21 20.15
C HIS A 38 -2.30 -10.13 20.59
N ASP A 39 -1.79 -9.93 21.81
CA ASP A 39 -0.68 -10.70 22.35
C ASP A 39 -1.05 -12.19 22.49
N GLN A 40 -2.28 -12.48 22.92
CA GLN A 40 -2.78 -13.84 23.05
C GLN A 40 -2.86 -14.55 21.69
N VAL A 41 -3.36 -13.87 20.66
CA VAL A 41 -3.45 -14.40 19.29
C VAL A 41 -2.05 -14.69 18.75
N PHE A 42 -1.10 -13.76 18.89
CA PHE A 42 0.28 -14.00 18.43
C PHE A 42 0.98 -15.12 19.20
N THR A 43 0.71 -15.26 20.51
CA THR A 43 1.24 -16.37 21.31
C THR A 43 0.73 -17.71 20.80
N ILE A 44 -0.57 -17.82 20.51
CA ILE A 44 -1.16 -19.05 19.94
C ILE A 44 -0.51 -19.37 18.59
N TYR A 45 -0.39 -18.39 17.70
CA TYR A 45 0.25 -18.60 16.40
C TYR A 45 1.74 -18.93 16.51
N GLY A 46 2.46 -18.30 17.44
CA GLY A 46 3.88 -18.60 17.70
C GLY A 46 4.06 -20.05 18.13
N ASN A 47 3.21 -20.53 19.05
CA ASN A 47 3.21 -21.91 19.49
C ASN A 47 2.87 -22.90 18.37
N ILE A 48 1.90 -22.58 17.50
CA ILE A 48 1.52 -23.44 16.36
C ILE A 48 2.66 -23.49 15.32
N LEU A 49 3.28 -22.35 15.03
CA LEU A 49 4.33 -22.23 14.01
C LEU A 49 5.72 -22.62 14.52
N GLY A 50 5.89 -22.77 15.84
CA GLY A 50 7.18 -23.04 16.46
C GLY A 50 8.17 -21.87 16.35
N ILE A 51 7.67 -20.64 16.24
CA ILE A 51 8.48 -19.41 16.13
C ILE A 51 8.10 -18.40 17.20
N ALA A 52 9.00 -17.45 17.47
CA ALA A 52 8.75 -16.41 18.44
C ALA A 52 7.56 -15.51 17.99
N PRO A 53 6.58 -15.21 18.85
CA PRO A 53 5.39 -14.45 18.48
C PRO A 53 5.71 -13.05 17.92
N GLU A 54 6.76 -12.41 18.43
CA GLU A 54 7.29 -11.12 17.96
C GLU A 54 7.84 -11.16 16.52
N SER A 55 8.18 -12.34 16.01
CA SER A 55 8.67 -12.51 14.64
C SER A 55 7.55 -12.61 13.61
N ILE A 56 6.31 -12.91 14.03
CA ILE A 56 5.16 -13.12 13.14
C ILE A 56 4.77 -11.81 12.42
N PRO A 57 4.54 -10.67 13.10
CA PRO A 57 4.15 -9.44 12.42
C PRO A 57 5.11 -9.00 11.30
N PRO A 58 6.45 -8.96 11.51
CA PRO A 58 7.36 -8.56 10.43
C PRO A 58 7.43 -9.60 9.29
N LEU A 59 7.22 -10.88 9.56
CA LEU A 59 7.11 -11.91 8.51
C LEU A 59 5.87 -11.69 7.63
N VAL A 60 4.71 -11.48 8.26
CA VAL A 60 3.46 -11.18 7.56
C VAL A 60 3.60 -9.88 6.76
N ALA A 61 4.21 -8.84 7.34
CA ALA A 61 4.49 -7.58 6.66
C ALA A 61 5.24 -7.77 5.34
N ARG A 62 6.34 -8.54 5.39
CA ARG A 62 7.17 -8.83 4.21
C ARG A 62 6.39 -9.61 3.16
N ALA A 63 5.61 -10.60 3.58
CA ALA A 63 4.76 -11.38 2.67
C ALA A 63 3.71 -10.49 1.97
N CYS A 64 3.06 -9.59 2.70
CA CYS A 64 2.09 -8.64 2.16
C CYS A 64 2.71 -7.67 1.15
N VAL A 65 3.90 -7.12 1.46
CA VAL A 65 4.61 -6.22 0.54
C VAL A 65 4.98 -6.95 -0.75
N PHE A 66 5.48 -8.18 -0.64
CA PHE A 66 5.82 -9.00 -1.80
C PHE A 66 4.60 -9.32 -2.66
N ASP A 67 3.49 -9.78 -2.05
CA ASP A 67 2.23 -10.08 -2.74
C ASP A 67 1.65 -8.84 -3.45
N THR A 68 1.66 -7.69 -2.76
CA THR A 68 1.23 -6.40 -3.34
C THR A 68 2.09 -6.03 -4.55
N GLY A 69 3.41 -6.19 -4.42
CA GLY A 69 4.36 -5.97 -5.51
C GLY A 69 4.05 -6.85 -6.73
N LEU A 70 3.76 -8.14 -6.51
CA LEU A 70 3.38 -9.07 -7.57
C LEU A 70 2.07 -8.67 -8.26
N VAL A 71 1.04 -8.30 -7.50
CA VAL A 71 -0.24 -7.85 -8.04
C VAL A 71 -0.06 -6.59 -8.89
N LEU A 72 0.69 -5.61 -8.40
CA LEU A 72 1.00 -4.38 -9.14
C LEU A 72 1.81 -4.67 -10.40
N LEU A 73 2.80 -5.56 -10.33
CA LEU A 73 3.64 -5.95 -11.46
C LEU A 73 2.82 -6.66 -12.54
N LEU A 74 1.91 -7.56 -12.14
CA LEU A 74 0.97 -8.22 -13.05
C LEU A 74 0.05 -7.20 -13.74
N ILE A 75 -0.50 -6.24 -12.98
CA ILE A 75 -1.36 -5.18 -13.53
C ILE A 75 -0.57 -4.29 -14.48
N ALA A 76 0.65 -3.90 -14.12
CA ALA A 76 1.53 -3.09 -14.94
C ALA A 76 1.85 -3.80 -16.27
N PHE A 77 2.15 -5.10 -16.21
CA PHE A 77 2.42 -5.90 -17.39
C PHE A 77 1.20 -6.03 -18.32
N ARG A 78 0.00 -6.26 -17.76
CA ARG A 78 -1.26 -6.33 -18.51
C ARG A 78 -1.67 -4.99 -19.11
N ARG A 79 -1.36 -3.87 -18.45
CA ARG A 79 -1.72 -2.51 -18.88
C ARG A 79 -0.57 -1.73 -19.51
N ARG A 80 0.56 -2.39 -19.81
CA ARG A 80 1.81 -1.75 -20.27
C ARG A 80 1.60 -0.73 -21.40
N ARG A 81 0.74 -1.02 -22.37
CA ARG A 81 0.45 -0.11 -23.49
C ARG A 81 -0.21 1.19 -23.03
N LYS A 82 -1.18 1.10 -22.11
CA LYS A 82 -1.87 2.27 -21.53
C LYS A 82 -0.92 3.08 -20.65
N ILE A 83 -0.07 2.41 -19.87
CA ILE A 83 0.93 3.06 -19.02
C ILE A 83 1.95 3.81 -19.88
N ILE A 84 2.49 3.18 -20.93
CA ILE A 84 3.44 3.82 -21.85
C ILE A 84 2.80 5.05 -22.53
N ALA A 85 1.56 4.93 -22.99
CA ALA A 85 0.84 6.07 -23.60
C ALA A 85 0.66 7.22 -22.60
N TRP A 86 0.27 6.93 -21.36
CA TRP A 86 0.14 7.92 -20.30
C TRP A 86 1.48 8.59 -19.94
N VAL A 87 2.56 7.80 -19.82
CA VAL A 87 3.91 8.35 -19.55
C VAL A 87 4.37 9.24 -20.70
N LYS A 88 4.10 8.86 -21.95
CA LYS A 88 4.46 9.66 -23.13
C LYS A 88 3.71 11.00 -23.15
N ALA A 89 2.40 10.99 -22.87
CA ALA A 89 1.60 12.20 -22.76
C ALA A 89 2.09 13.12 -21.63
N TRP A 90 2.34 12.57 -20.44
CA TRP A 90 2.86 13.33 -19.30
C TRP A 90 4.22 13.98 -19.57
N ARG A 91 5.12 13.29 -20.28
CA ARG A 91 6.40 13.87 -20.71
C ARG A 91 6.22 15.00 -21.71
N ALA A 92 5.28 14.88 -22.65
CA ALA A 92 4.98 15.92 -23.63
C ALA A 92 4.43 17.18 -22.95
N GLU A 93 3.45 17.04 -22.04
CA GLU A 93 2.89 18.16 -21.26
C GLU A 93 3.96 18.89 -20.42
N ARG A 94 4.90 18.14 -19.82
CA ARG A 94 6.01 18.75 -19.07
C ARG A 94 6.97 19.52 -19.97
N ALA A 95 7.25 19.01 -21.18
CA ALA A 95 8.10 19.69 -22.14
C ALA A 95 7.45 20.98 -22.66
N GLU A 96 6.13 20.97 -22.90
CA GLU A 96 5.37 22.16 -23.28
C GLU A 96 5.32 23.20 -22.15
N ARG A 97 5.08 22.78 -20.89
CA ARG A 97 5.14 23.68 -19.73
C ARG A 97 6.51 24.33 -19.55
N ALA A 98 7.59 23.59 -19.77
CA ALA A 98 8.94 24.12 -19.69
C ALA A 98 9.21 25.18 -20.77
N ARG A 99 8.74 24.96 -22.01
CA ARG A 99 8.81 25.96 -23.08
C ARG A 99 8.01 27.22 -22.77
N TYR A 100 6.76 27.06 -22.32
CA TYR A 100 5.92 28.20 -21.91
C TYR A 100 6.55 29.02 -20.77
N SER A 101 7.20 28.36 -19.80
CA SER A 101 7.90 29.06 -18.71
C SER A 101 9.16 29.80 -19.17
N GLU A 102 9.80 29.36 -20.25
CA GLU A 102 10.98 30.00 -20.85
C GLU A 102 10.58 31.22 -21.71
N GLU A 103 9.40 31.20 -22.31
CA GLU A 103 8.85 32.33 -23.10
C GLU A 103 8.26 33.47 -22.25
N LEU A 104 7.84 33.20 -21.00
CA LEU A 104 7.17 34.17 -20.12
C LEU A 104 8.03 35.24 -19.38
N PRO A 105 9.38 35.24 -19.34
CA PRO A 105 10.15 36.34 -18.72
C PRO A 105 10.61 37.44 -19.69
N THR A 106 10.58 37.23 -21.02
CA THR A 106 11.13 38.20 -21.98
C THR A 106 10.11 39.21 -22.51
N ALA A 107 8.81 38.98 -22.30
CA ALA A 107 7.74 39.85 -22.81
C ALA A 107 7.24 40.90 -21.79
N SER A 108 7.67 40.85 -20.53
CA SER A 108 7.23 41.75 -19.46
C SER A 108 8.27 42.80 -19.04
N VAL A 109 9.43 42.83 -19.71
CA VAL A 109 10.47 43.85 -19.51
C VAL A 109 10.78 44.50 -20.86
N SER A 110 9.90 45.39 -21.30
CA SER A 110 10.16 46.37 -22.37
C SER A 110 9.32 47.61 -22.14
#